data_AF-A0AB36IU94-F1
#
_entry.id   AF-A0AB36IU94-F1
#
_cell.length_a   1.000
_cell.length_b   1.000
_cell.length_c   1.000
_cell.angle_alpha   90.00
_cell.angle_beta   90.00
_cell.angle_gamma   90.00
#
_symmetry.space_group_name_H-M   'P 1'
#
loop_
_entity.id
_entity.type
_entity.pdbx_description
1 polymer ?
#
loop_
_entity_poly.entity_id
_entity_poly.type
_entity_poly.pdbx_seq_one_letter_code
_entity_poly.pdbx_strand_id
1 'polypeptide(L)'
;MALAVWRFIIGAPLTYSWLLVLLITTIVQNQLPGRELHSVLLHRSTNIHELGTNPLGVLFSSLLWIDGKNLEPFLLLFTLFLAPAEHWLGQLRWLTVGLTSHILATYISEGILYYAIEEHEAPERLVHARDIGVSYFLVGVMAVLTYHIARPWRWGYLGVLFVIFGFPLLTMNHHALNFTAIGHFASILIGLCFFPMARERKRPPLNPAKLGTAFRRFRSGET
;
A
#
# COMPACT_ATOMS: atom_id res chain seq x y z
N MET A 1 18.88 10.71 20.34
CA MET A 1 17.80 9.95 19.66
C MET A 1 16.71 10.84 19.07
N ALA A 2 16.09 11.74 19.84
CA ALA A 2 14.96 12.57 19.37
C ALA A 2 15.21 13.34 18.06
N LEU A 3 16.39 13.97 17.90
CA LEU A 3 16.75 14.70 16.67
C LEU A 3 16.83 13.81 15.42
N ALA A 4 17.26 12.55 15.57
CA ALA A 4 17.36 11.61 14.45
C ALA A 4 15.98 11.12 14.01
N VAL A 5 15.10 10.83 14.98
CA VAL A 5 13.69 10.47 14.73
C VAL A 5 12.96 11.65 14.09
N TRP A 6 13.13 12.85 14.61
CA TRP A 6 12.54 14.07 14.07
C TRP A 6 12.94 14.31 12.61
N ARG A 7 14.24 14.17 12.30
CA ARG A 7 14.74 14.31 10.93
C ARG A 7 14.21 13.22 10.00
N PHE A 8 14.01 11.99 10.49
CA PHE A 8 13.42 10.91 9.72
C PHE A 8 11.96 11.22 9.36
N ILE A 9 11.19 11.72 10.33
CA ILE A 9 9.79 12.10 10.14
C ILE A 9 9.67 13.25 9.14
N ILE A 10 10.43 14.34 9.34
CA ILE A 10 10.42 15.50 8.43
C ILE A 10 10.91 15.14 7.02
N GLY A 11 11.75 14.11 6.89
CA GLY A 11 12.24 13.65 5.59
C GLY A 11 11.17 12.99 4.72
N ALA A 12 10.06 12.51 5.29
CA ALA A 12 8.96 11.83 4.59
C ALA A 12 7.61 12.52 4.87
N PRO A 13 7.46 13.81 4.54
CA PRO A 13 6.28 14.57 4.93
C PRO A 13 5.00 14.03 4.28
N LEU A 14 5.03 13.46 3.08
CA LEU A 14 3.81 12.92 2.45
C LEU A 14 3.34 11.66 3.17
N THR A 15 4.25 10.75 3.49
CA THR A 15 3.93 9.51 4.22
C THR A 15 3.28 9.83 5.56
N TYR A 16 3.87 10.72 6.35
CA TYR A 16 3.36 11.07 7.68
C TYR A 16 2.12 11.97 7.65
N SER A 17 2.01 12.88 6.68
CA SER A 17 0.78 13.65 6.47
C SER A 17 -0.38 12.74 6.11
N TRP A 18 -0.13 11.76 5.24
CA TRP A 18 -1.14 10.78 4.86
C TRP A 18 -1.56 9.90 6.05
N LEU A 19 -0.59 9.40 6.81
CA LEU A 19 -0.86 8.64 8.04
C LEU A 19 -1.66 9.46 9.05
N LEU A 20 -1.38 10.76 9.19
CA LEU A 20 -2.15 11.66 10.05
C LEU A 20 -3.59 11.80 9.56
N VAL A 21 -3.81 11.92 8.25
CA VAL A 21 -5.16 11.94 7.68
C VAL A 21 -5.89 10.63 7.99
N LEU A 22 -5.24 9.48 7.81
CA LEU A 22 -5.82 8.17 8.15
C LEU A 22 -6.16 8.04 9.65
N LEU A 23 -5.30 8.58 10.53
CA LEU A 23 -5.57 8.63 11.95
C LEU A 23 -6.82 9.48 12.24
N ILE A 24 -6.91 10.67 11.66
CA ILE A 24 -8.06 11.57 11.86
C ILE A 24 -9.34 10.90 11.35
N THR A 25 -9.34 10.32 10.14
CA THR A 25 -10.52 9.64 9.59
C THR A 25 -10.90 8.43 10.42
N THR A 26 -9.94 7.68 10.96
CA THR A 26 -10.19 6.55 11.88
C THR A 26 -10.82 7.02 13.20
N ILE A 27 -10.32 8.11 13.80
CA ILE A 27 -10.90 8.68 15.01
C ILE A 27 -12.34 9.13 14.74
N VAL A 28 -12.58 9.85 13.64
CA VAL A 28 -13.92 10.30 13.26
C VAL A 28 -14.86 9.11 13.07
N GLN A 29 -14.42 8.03 12.42
CA GLN A 29 -15.21 6.80 12.28
C GLN A 29 -15.59 6.19 13.64
N ASN A 30 -14.65 6.12 14.58
CA ASN A 30 -14.86 5.50 15.88
C ASN A 30 -15.72 6.35 16.83
N GLN A 31 -15.84 7.66 16.58
CA GLN A 31 -16.65 8.58 17.37
C GLN A 31 -18.09 8.75 16.84
N LEU A 32 -18.38 8.30 15.62
CA LEU A 32 -19.71 8.41 15.02
C LEU A 32 -20.63 7.25 15.46
N PRO A 33 -21.85 7.51 15.99
CA PRO A 33 -22.80 6.47 16.32
C PRO A 33 -23.24 5.71 15.05
N GLY A 34 -23.27 4.38 15.11
CA GLY A 34 -23.30 3.46 13.96
C GLY A 34 -24.42 3.64 12.91
N ARG A 35 -25.43 4.48 13.16
CA ARG A 35 -26.48 4.82 12.17
C ARG A 35 -26.07 5.91 11.18
N GLU A 36 -25.25 6.89 11.57
CA GLU A 36 -24.71 7.89 10.62
C GLU A 36 -23.48 7.38 9.88
N LEU A 37 -22.72 6.49 10.52
CA LEU A 37 -21.64 5.79 9.86
C LEU A 37 -22.20 5.02 8.65
N HIS A 38 -23.30 4.28 8.77
CA HIS A 38 -23.87 3.54 7.64
C HIS A 38 -24.28 4.43 6.44
N SER A 39 -24.79 5.65 6.65
CA SER A 39 -25.19 6.55 5.55
C SER A 39 -23.98 7.20 4.86
N VAL A 40 -22.96 7.61 5.62
CA VAL A 40 -21.68 8.11 5.07
C VAL A 40 -20.87 6.98 4.43
N LEU A 41 -21.00 5.77 4.96
CA LEU A 41 -20.35 4.58 4.42
C LEU A 41 -21.00 4.13 3.10
N LEU A 42 -22.33 4.08 3.00
CA LEU A 42 -23.07 3.65 1.81
C LEU A 42 -22.91 4.61 0.61
N HIS A 43 -22.75 5.92 0.84
CA HIS A 43 -22.58 6.90 -0.25
C HIS A 43 -21.15 7.00 -0.81
N ARG A 44 -20.18 6.29 -0.24
CA ARG A 44 -18.75 6.40 -0.62
C ARG A 44 -18.04 5.06 -0.82
N SER A 45 -18.78 3.96 -0.87
CA SER A 45 -18.19 2.67 -1.28
C SER A 45 -17.69 2.80 -2.72
N THR A 46 -16.50 2.27 -3.00
CA THR A 46 -16.00 2.01 -4.35
C THR A 46 -16.94 1.04 -5.04
N ASN A 47 -18.05 1.55 -5.57
CA ASN A 47 -19.04 0.78 -6.29
C ASN A 47 -18.67 0.87 -7.77
N ILE A 48 -18.72 -0.25 -8.50
CA ILE A 48 -18.38 -0.31 -9.93
C ILE A 48 -19.16 0.77 -10.71
N HIS A 49 -20.40 1.06 -10.29
CA HIS A 49 -21.23 2.13 -10.84
C HIS A 49 -20.62 3.54 -10.67
N GLU A 50 -20.10 3.84 -9.48
CA GLU A 50 -19.46 5.13 -9.14
C GLU A 50 -18.05 5.25 -9.75
N LEU A 51 -17.33 4.14 -9.94
CA LEU A 51 -16.06 4.14 -10.69
C LEU A 51 -16.28 4.56 -12.16
N GLY A 52 -17.46 4.27 -12.71
CA GLY A 52 -17.87 4.71 -14.05
C GLY A 52 -18.33 6.16 -14.13
N THR A 53 -18.85 6.75 -13.05
CA THR A 53 -19.42 8.12 -13.04
C THR A 53 -18.51 9.19 -12.43
N ASN A 54 -17.78 8.88 -11.35
CA ASN A 54 -16.81 9.78 -10.71
C ASN A 54 -15.54 9.04 -10.25
N PRO A 55 -14.74 8.52 -11.21
CA PRO A 55 -13.59 7.65 -10.91
C PRO A 55 -12.57 8.31 -9.98
N LEU A 56 -12.27 9.59 -10.20
CA LEU A 56 -11.25 10.30 -9.42
C LEU A 56 -11.68 10.49 -7.96
N GLY A 57 -12.93 10.90 -7.72
CA GLY A 57 -13.45 11.09 -6.35
C GLY A 57 -13.39 9.81 -5.52
N VAL A 58 -13.75 8.68 -6.14
CA VAL A 58 -13.73 7.36 -5.50
C VAL A 58 -12.29 6.88 -5.22
N LEU A 59 -11.41 6.98 -6.22
CA LEU A 59 -10.00 6.58 -6.08
C LEU A 59 -9.28 7.37 -5.00
N PHE A 60 -9.48 8.69 -4.93
CA PHE A 60 -8.93 9.51 -3.85
C PHE A 60 -9.59 9.21 -2.51
N SER A 61 -10.91 9.03 -2.46
CA SER A 61 -11.59 8.65 -1.22
C SER A 61 -11.06 7.32 -0.66
N SER A 62 -10.80 6.33 -1.51
CA SER A 62 -10.24 5.03 -1.09
C SER A 62 -8.81 5.08 -0.52
N LEU A 63 -8.09 6.18 -0.75
CA LEU A 63 -6.79 6.41 -0.12
C LEU A 63 -6.93 7.06 1.26
N LEU A 64 -8.07 7.68 1.58
CA LEU A 64 -8.23 8.48 2.81
C LEU A 64 -8.98 7.74 3.93
N TRP A 65 -9.54 6.57 3.62
CA TRP A 65 -10.34 5.78 4.55
C TRP A 65 -9.75 4.38 4.66
N ILE A 66 -9.57 3.95 5.90
CA ILE A 66 -9.29 2.55 6.26
C ILE A 66 -10.43 2.02 7.13
N ASP A 67 -10.61 0.70 7.20
CA ASP A 67 -11.50 0.06 8.17
C ASP A 67 -10.95 0.41 9.55
N GLY A 68 -11.67 1.28 10.27
CA GLY A 68 -11.21 1.97 11.48
C GLY A 68 -10.88 1.10 12.71
N LYS A 69 -10.67 -0.22 12.51
CA LYS A 69 -10.35 -1.20 13.52
C LYS A 69 -8.87 -1.21 13.91
N ASN A 70 -7.93 -1.09 12.96
CA ASN A 70 -6.49 -1.30 13.25
C ASN A 70 -5.58 -0.34 12.46
N LEU A 71 -5.18 0.79 13.06
CA LEU A 71 -4.19 1.72 12.47
C LEU A 71 -2.73 1.23 12.63
N GLU A 72 -2.48 0.40 13.65
CA GLU A 72 -1.13 -0.04 14.05
C GLU A 72 -0.33 -0.71 12.92
N PRO A 73 -0.94 -1.61 12.09
CA PRO A 73 -0.24 -2.19 10.95
C PRO A 73 0.16 -1.13 9.92
N PHE A 74 -0.70 -0.14 9.67
CA PHE A 74 -0.39 0.96 8.74
C PHE A 74 0.72 1.85 9.26
N LEU A 75 0.73 2.18 10.56
CA LEU A 75 1.84 2.91 11.20
C LEU A 75 3.18 2.20 10.96
N LEU A 76 3.21 0.88 11.19
CA LEU A 76 4.40 0.05 10.99
C LEU A 76 4.82 0.02 9.51
N LEU A 77 3.89 -0.31 8.62
CA LEU A 77 4.18 -0.47 7.18
C LEU A 77 4.55 0.86 6.52
N PHE A 78 3.90 1.96 6.89
CA PHE A 78 4.23 3.30 6.39
C PHE A 78 5.63 3.70 6.83
N THR A 79 5.96 3.48 8.10
CA THR A 79 7.28 3.82 8.65
C THR A 79 8.39 2.92 8.07
N LEU A 80 8.11 1.63 7.88
CA LEU A 80 9.10 0.65 7.44
C LEU A 80 9.35 0.66 5.93
N PHE A 81 8.33 0.98 5.13
CA PHE A 81 8.42 0.92 3.66
C PHE A 81 8.21 2.27 2.99
N LEU A 82 7.12 2.98 3.26
CA LEU A 82 6.79 4.23 2.55
C LEU A 82 7.75 5.35 2.89
N ALA A 83 8.09 5.56 4.16
CA ALA A 83 9.00 6.62 4.55
C ALA A 83 10.40 6.42 3.94
N PRO A 84 11.04 5.22 4.00
CA PRO A 84 12.28 4.96 3.28
C PRO A 84 12.16 5.12 1.76
N ALA A 85 11.02 4.73 1.19
CA ALA A 85 10.74 4.92 -0.24
C ALA A 85 10.70 6.39 -0.62
N GLU A 86 9.96 7.20 0.12
CA GLU A 86 9.82 8.63 -0.08
C GLU A 86 11.18 9.32 0.08
N HIS A 87 11.96 8.93 1.10
CA HIS A 87 13.32 9.44 1.29
C HIS A 87 14.17 9.16 0.06
N TRP A 88 14.14 7.94 -0.47
CA TRP A 88 14.99 7.50 -1.58
C TRP A 88 14.54 8.05 -2.94
N LEU A 89 13.30 7.80 -3.33
CA LEU A 89 12.72 8.21 -4.61
C LEU A 89 12.46 9.71 -4.68
N GLY A 90 12.20 10.34 -3.54
CA GLY A 90 11.60 11.66 -3.48
C GLY A 90 10.08 11.60 -3.69
N GLN A 91 9.42 12.66 -3.25
CA GLN A 91 7.96 12.78 -3.16
C GLN A 91 7.23 12.53 -4.49
N LEU A 92 7.65 13.19 -5.57
CA LEU A 92 6.93 13.10 -6.85
C LEU A 92 6.95 11.67 -7.42
N ARG A 93 8.12 11.03 -7.40
CA ARG A 93 8.32 9.67 -7.90
C ARG A 93 7.58 8.64 -7.04
N TRP A 94 7.66 8.81 -5.73
CA TRP A 94 6.91 8.01 -4.77
C TRP A 94 5.40 8.10 -5.01
N LEU A 95 4.88 9.30 -5.20
CA LEU A 95 3.48 9.53 -5.57
C LEU A 95 3.14 8.88 -6.91
N THR A 96 3.96 9.06 -7.94
CA THR A 96 3.71 8.45 -9.26
C THR A 96 3.62 6.93 -9.15
N VAL A 97 4.59 6.28 -8.52
CA VAL A 97 4.60 4.81 -8.36
C VAL A 97 3.35 4.35 -7.62
N GLY A 98 3.08 4.95 -6.45
CA GLY A 98 1.99 4.50 -5.61
C GLY A 98 0.61 4.80 -6.21
N LEU A 99 0.39 5.99 -6.77
CA LEU A 99 -0.88 6.34 -7.42
C LEU A 99 -1.12 5.50 -8.68
N THR A 100 -0.10 5.30 -9.52
CA THR A 100 -0.26 4.41 -10.70
C THR A 100 -0.56 2.98 -10.27
N SER A 101 0.11 2.46 -9.24
CA SER A 101 -0.16 1.13 -8.71
C SER A 101 -1.59 1.02 -8.18
N HIS A 102 -2.02 1.99 -7.37
CA HIS A 102 -3.39 2.08 -6.86
C HIS A 102 -4.44 2.09 -7.98
N ILE A 103 -4.31 3.02 -8.91
CA ILE A 103 -5.31 3.24 -9.97
C ILE A 103 -5.40 2.01 -10.87
N LEU A 104 -4.27 1.54 -11.41
CA LEU A 104 -4.28 0.41 -12.34
C LEU A 104 -4.68 -0.90 -11.66
N ALA A 105 -4.22 -1.16 -10.43
CA ALA A 105 -4.65 -2.35 -9.69
C ALA A 105 -6.14 -2.32 -9.36
N THR A 106 -6.70 -1.14 -9.05
CA THR A 106 -8.15 -0.96 -8.87
C THR A 106 -8.89 -1.30 -10.15
N TYR A 107 -8.51 -0.72 -11.29
CA TYR A 107 -9.16 -1.04 -12.57
C TYR A 107 -9.04 -2.52 -12.97
N ILE A 108 -7.89 -3.15 -12.72
CA ILE A 108 -7.68 -4.58 -13.02
C ILE A 108 -8.56 -5.44 -12.11
N SER A 109 -8.53 -5.21 -10.79
CA SER A 109 -9.30 -6.03 -9.84
C SER A 109 -10.81 -5.85 -9.99
N GLU A 110 -11.29 -4.61 -10.09
CA GLU A 110 -12.71 -4.29 -10.28
C GLU A 110 -13.20 -4.70 -11.68
N GLY A 111 -12.37 -4.57 -12.72
CA GLY A 111 -12.72 -5.02 -14.07
C GLY A 111 -12.90 -6.54 -14.15
N ILE A 112 -12.05 -7.31 -13.47
CA ILE A 112 -12.19 -8.77 -13.37
C ILE A 112 -13.43 -9.14 -12.54
N LEU A 113 -13.73 -8.40 -11.46
CA LEU A 113 -14.98 -8.57 -10.70
C LEU A 113 -16.22 -8.33 -11.56
N TYR A 114 -16.22 -7.23 -12.31
CA TYR A 114 -17.31 -6.90 -13.22
C TYR A 114 -17.56 -8.02 -14.24
N TYR A 115 -16.50 -8.51 -14.88
CA TYR A 115 -16.59 -9.62 -15.84
C TYR A 115 -17.14 -10.90 -15.20
N ALA A 116 -16.68 -11.27 -14.00
CA ALA A 116 -17.14 -12.46 -13.29
C ALA A 116 -18.61 -12.36 -12.83
N ILE A 117 -19.10 -11.15 -12.52
CA ILE A 117 -20.52 -10.91 -12.23
C ILE A 117 -21.36 -11.09 -13.50
N GLU A 118 -20.88 -10.58 -14.64
CA GLU A 118 -21.58 -10.66 -15.94
C GLU A 118 -21.75 -12.13 -16.41
N GLU A 119 -20.77 -13.00 -16.11
CA GLU A 119 -20.88 -14.44 -16.36
C GLU A 119 -21.69 -15.22 -15.30
N HIS A 120 -22.34 -14.53 -14.34
CA HIS A 120 -23.09 -15.11 -13.22
C HIS A 120 -22.27 -16.01 -12.28
N GLU A 121 -20.94 -15.88 -12.28
CA GLU A 121 -20.04 -16.69 -11.46
C GLU A 121 -19.83 -16.13 -10.04
N ALA A 122 -20.26 -14.87 -9.78
CA ALA A 122 -20.08 -14.21 -8.49
C ALA A 122 -21.35 -13.46 -8.01
N PRO A 123 -21.76 -13.60 -6.73
CA PRO A 123 -22.85 -12.81 -6.17
C PRO A 123 -22.45 -11.35 -5.93
N GLU A 124 -23.30 -10.41 -6.35
CA GLU A 124 -23.13 -8.94 -6.24
C GLU A 124 -22.82 -8.41 -4.82
N ARG A 125 -23.06 -9.21 -3.78
CA ARG A 125 -22.80 -8.83 -2.38
C ARG A 125 -21.31 -8.64 -2.03
N LEU A 126 -20.39 -9.01 -2.92
CA LEU A 126 -18.94 -8.87 -2.69
C LEU A 126 -18.40 -7.44 -2.96
N VAL A 127 -19.24 -6.49 -3.38
CA VAL A 127 -18.88 -5.10 -3.76
C VAL A 127 -18.45 -4.19 -2.59
N HIS A 128 -18.23 -4.72 -1.39
CA HIS A 128 -17.80 -3.91 -0.24
C HIS A 128 -16.27 -3.72 -0.18
N ALA A 129 -15.73 -3.07 -1.21
CA ALA A 129 -14.35 -2.63 -1.35
C ALA A 129 -14.09 -1.33 -0.59
N ARG A 130 -14.12 -1.38 0.75
CA ARG A 130 -13.88 -0.15 1.55
C ARG A 130 -12.41 0.15 1.80
N ASP A 131 -11.53 -0.83 1.71
CA ASP A 131 -10.18 -0.72 2.28
C ASP A 131 -9.05 -1.22 1.37
N ILE A 132 -9.22 -1.00 0.06
CA ILE A 132 -8.35 -1.59 -0.95
C ILE A 132 -7.26 -0.61 -1.42
N GLY A 133 -7.59 0.68 -1.56
CA GLY A 133 -6.73 1.63 -2.25
C GLY A 133 -5.39 1.93 -1.55
N VAL A 134 -5.42 2.09 -0.22
CA VAL A 134 -4.21 2.27 0.60
C VAL A 134 -3.25 1.09 0.42
N SER A 135 -3.79 -0.13 0.37
CA SER A 135 -2.99 -1.35 0.29
C SER A 135 -2.33 -1.54 -1.08
N TYR A 136 -2.99 -1.18 -2.19
CA TYR A 136 -2.40 -1.27 -3.54
C TYR A 136 -1.26 -0.27 -3.73
N PHE A 137 -1.45 0.96 -3.26
CA PHE A 137 -0.39 1.97 -3.22
C PHE A 137 0.82 1.42 -2.45
N LEU A 138 0.58 0.92 -1.24
CA LEU A 138 1.61 0.39 -0.35
C LEU A 138 2.38 -0.75 -1.01
N VAL A 139 1.69 -1.72 -1.59
CA VAL A 139 2.31 -2.89 -2.24
C VAL A 139 3.12 -2.49 -3.47
N GLY A 140 2.62 -1.56 -4.30
CA GLY A 140 3.38 -1.05 -5.44
C GLY A 140 4.68 -0.33 -5.04
N VAL A 141 4.63 0.47 -3.96
CA VAL A 141 5.82 1.11 -3.41
C VAL A 141 6.79 0.11 -2.78
N MET A 142 6.28 -0.91 -2.07
CA MET A 142 7.12 -2.01 -1.57
C MET A 142 7.83 -2.73 -2.72
N ALA A 143 7.11 -3.01 -3.82
CA ALA A 143 7.68 -3.66 -4.99
C ALA A 143 8.82 -2.84 -5.62
N VAL A 144 8.66 -1.52 -5.81
CA VAL A 144 9.75 -0.69 -6.35
C VAL A 144 10.93 -0.57 -5.37
N LEU A 145 10.69 -0.69 -4.07
CA LEU A 145 11.73 -0.71 -3.02
C LEU A 145 12.74 -1.84 -3.19
N THR A 146 12.32 -2.94 -3.83
CA THR A 146 13.19 -4.03 -4.25
C THR A 146 14.46 -3.51 -4.94
N TYR A 147 14.35 -2.46 -5.77
CA TYR A 147 15.49 -1.90 -6.49
C TYR A 147 16.47 -1.12 -5.61
N HIS A 148 16.06 -0.70 -4.40
CA HIS A 148 16.93 -0.04 -3.43
C HIS A 148 17.73 -1.02 -2.56
N ILE A 149 17.34 -2.29 -2.50
CA ILE A 149 17.98 -3.31 -1.68
C ILE A 149 19.21 -3.88 -2.40
N ALA A 150 20.31 -4.07 -1.66
CA ALA A 150 21.55 -4.62 -2.19
C ALA A 150 21.40 -6.10 -2.62
N ARG A 151 22.14 -6.52 -3.65
CA ARG A 151 22.26 -7.95 -3.98
C ARG A 151 23.11 -8.69 -2.93
N PRO A 152 22.80 -9.95 -2.58
CA PRO A 152 21.72 -10.79 -3.12
C PRO A 152 20.36 -10.61 -2.41
N TRP A 153 20.32 -9.91 -1.26
CA TRP A 153 19.13 -9.75 -0.39
C TRP A 153 17.87 -9.28 -1.10
N ARG A 154 18.04 -8.47 -2.16
CA ARG A 154 16.97 -8.04 -3.05
C ARG A 154 16.08 -9.20 -3.53
N TRP A 155 16.65 -10.34 -3.89
CA TRP A 155 15.88 -11.47 -4.41
C TRP A 155 15.09 -12.18 -3.32
N GLY A 156 15.65 -12.27 -2.10
CA GLY A 156 14.93 -12.79 -0.94
C GLY A 156 13.74 -11.89 -0.59
N TYR A 157 13.94 -10.57 -0.57
CA TYR A 157 12.85 -9.61 -0.37
C TYR A 157 11.74 -9.74 -1.41
N LEU A 158 12.12 -9.81 -2.69
CA LEU A 158 11.17 -9.98 -3.79
C LEU A 158 10.41 -11.31 -3.69
N GLY A 159 11.11 -12.40 -3.36
CA GLY A 159 10.49 -13.71 -3.12
C GLY A 159 9.47 -13.67 -2.00
N VAL A 160 9.79 -13.02 -0.87
CA VAL A 160 8.85 -12.84 0.25
C VAL A 160 7.62 -12.04 -0.19
N LEU A 161 7.78 -10.94 -0.94
CA LEU A 161 6.65 -10.19 -1.48
C LEU A 161 5.74 -11.07 -2.35
N PHE A 162 6.31 -11.82 -3.29
CA PHE A 162 5.54 -12.72 -4.15
C PHE A 162 4.88 -13.86 -3.37
N VAL A 163 5.50 -14.38 -2.32
CA VAL A 163 4.86 -15.39 -1.47
C VAL A 163 3.68 -14.78 -0.72
N ILE A 164 3.86 -13.64 -0.04
CA ILE A 164 2.81 -13.01 0.78
C ILE A 164 1.60 -12.63 -0.07
N PHE A 165 1.81 -12.00 -1.23
CA PHE A 165 0.74 -11.48 -2.06
C PHE A 165 0.32 -12.40 -3.21
N GLY A 166 1.13 -13.43 -3.53
CA GLY A 166 0.80 -14.45 -4.53
C GLY A 166 0.21 -15.72 -3.93
N PHE A 167 0.50 -16.07 -2.68
CA PHE A 167 -0.11 -17.24 -2.03
C PHE A 167 -1.64 -17.16 -1.99
N PRO A 168 -2.27 -16.01 -1.65
CA PRO A 168 -3.72 -15.89 -1.70
C PRO A 168 -4.32 -16.21 -3.08
N LEU A 169 -3.60 -15.93 -4.18
CA LEU A 169 -4.01 -16.28 -5.56
C LEU A 169 -4.01 -17.79 -5.80
N LEU A 170 -3.02 -18.49 -5.27
CA LEU A 170 -2.89 -19.94 -5.45
C LEU A 170 -3.92 -20.73 -4.64
N THR A 171 -4.39 -20.15 -3.53
CA THR A 171 -5.40 -20.77 -2.66
C THR A 171 -6.82 -20.30 -2.95
N MET A 172 -7.04 -19.48 -3.98
CA MET A 172 -8.39 -19.09 -4.37
C MET A 172 -9.11 -20.31 -4.95
N ASN A 173 -10.27 -20.63 -4.39
CA ASN A 173 -11.17 -21.59 -4.99
C ASN A 173 -12.09 -20.87 -5.99
N HIS A 174 -12.52 -21.58 -7.04
CA HIS A 174 -13.42 -21.05 -8.09
C HIS A 174 -14.70 -20.40 -7.56
N HIS A 175 -15.14 -20.71 -6.34
CA HIS A 175 -16.34 -20.16 -5.72
C HIS A 175 -16.12 -18.88 -4.89
N ALA A 176 -14.88 -18.44 -4.71
CA ALA A 176 -14.54 -17.24 -3.94
C ALA A 176 -13.37 -16.51 -4.60
N LEU A 177 -13.63 -15.90 -5.77
CA LEU A 177 -12.69 -14.98 -6.39
C LEU A 177 -12.35 -13.86 -5.41
N ASN A 178 -11.06 -13.73 -5.10
CA ASN A 178 -10.57 -12.71 -4.18
C ASN A 178 -9.85 -11.63 -4.99
N PHE A 179 -10.67 -10.74 -5.55
CA PHE A 179 -10.24 -9.64 -6.42
C PHE A 179 -9.22 -8.72 -5.76
N THR A 180 -9.28 -8.58 -4.43
CA THR A 180 -8.29 -7.83 -3.65
C THR A 180 -6.89 -8.40 -3.81
N ALA A 181 -6.73 -9.73 -3.74
CA ALA A 181 -5.43 -10.35 -3.93
C ALA A 181 -4.95 -10.29 -5.40
N ILE A 182 -5.86 -10.24 -6.38
CA ILE A 182 -5.50 -9.93 -7.77
C ILE A 182 -4.92 -8.52 -7.86
N GLY A 183 -5.55 -7.53 -7.24
CA GLY A 183 -5.04 -6.17 -7.24
C GLY A 183 -3.73 -6.02 -6.47
N HIS A 184 -3.52 -6.74 -5.36
CA HIS A 184 -2.20 -6.76 -4.68
C HIS A 184 -1.11 -7.32 -5.59
N PHE A 185 -1.37 -8.43 -6.27
CA PHE A 185 -0.41 -9.01 -7.18
C PHE A 185 -0.13 -8.11 -8.39
N ALA A 186 -1.18 -7.52 -8.98
CA ALA A 186 -1.04 -6.51 -10.03
C ALA A 186 -0.20 -5.32 -9.56
N SER A 187 -0.42 -4.84 -8.33
CA SER A 187 0.36 -3.75 -7.72
C SER A 187 1.85 -4.08 -7.66
N ILE A 188 2.22 -5.34 -7.35
CA ILE A 188 3.62 -5.77 -7.40
C ILE A 188 4.20 -5.58 -8.79
N LEU A 189 3.52 -6.12 -9.81
CA LEU A 189 3.99 -6.06 -11.19
C LEU A 189 4.12 -4.61 -11.67
N ILE A 190 3.12 -3.77 -11.39
CA ILE A 190 3.11 -2.34 -11.74
C ILE A 190 4.28 -1.63 -11.06
N GLY A 191 4.49 -1.85 -9.76
CA GLY A 191 5.60 -1.25 -9.01
C GLY A 191 6.98 -1.66 -9.57
N LEU A 192 7.13 -2.91 -10.02
CA LEU A 192 8.36 -3.39 -10.67
C LEU A 192 8.59 -2.71 -12.04
N CYS A 193 7.55 -2.37 -12.79
CA CYS A 193 7.68 -1.65 -14.06
C CYS A 193 8.36 -0.27 -13.90
N PHE A 194 8.36 0.32 -12.71
CA PHE A 194 9.06 1.57 -12.41
C PHE A 194 10.58 1.44 -12.19
N PHE A 195 11.20 0.33 -12.62
CA PHE A 195 12.65 0.15 -12.62
C PHE A 195 13.46 1.33 -13.19
N PRO A 196 13.09 1.96 -14.34
CA PRO A 196 13.85 3.09 -14.87
C PRO A 196 13.95 4.26 -13.89
N MET A 197 12.82 4.57 -13.24
CA MET A 197 12.71 5.65 -12.26
C MET A 197 13.53 5.36 -10.99
N ALA A 198 13.65 4.09 -10.60
CA ALA A 198 14.53 3.64 -9.52
C ALA A 198 16.02 3.75 -9.89
N ARG A 199 16.39 3.39 -11.12
CA ARG A 199 17.79 3.37 -11.60
C ARG A 199 18.43 4.75 -11.64
N GLU A 200 17.65 5.78 -11.94
CA GLU A 200 18.10 7.17 -11.97
C GLU A 200 18.56 7.69 -10.59
N ARG A 201 18.14 7.05 -9.49
CA ARG A 201 18.56 7.41 -8.12
C ARG A 201 19.78 6.60 -7.68
N LYS A 202 20.98 7.16 -7.91
CA LYS A 202 22.26 6.62 -7.41
C LYS A 202 22.48 6.88 -5.90
N ARG A 203 21.56 6.46 -5.04
CA ARG A 203 21.83 6.41 -3.59
C ARG A 203 22.44 5.05 -3.21
N PRO A 204 23.28 4.98 -2.16
CA PRO A 204 23.81 3.71 -1.68
C PRO A 204 22.67 2.73 -1.40
N PRO A 205 22.76 1.48 -1.86
CA PRO A 205 21.69 0.50 -1.62
C PRO A 205 21.63 0.14 -0.14
N LEU A 206 20.42 -0.16 0.34
CA LEU A 206 20.21 -0.71 1.68
C LEU A 206 20.82 -2.11 1.75
N ASN A 207 21.84 -2.27 2.58
CA ASN A 207 22.49 -3.56 2.80
C ASN A 207 22.15 -4.08 4.22
N PRO A 208 21.27 -5.09 4.35
CA PRO A 208 20.92 -5.68 5.63
C PRO A 208 22.12 -6.16 6.45
N ALA A 209 23.17 -6.67 5.80
CA ALA A 209 24.37 -7.14 6.48
C ALA A 209 25.16 -6.00 7.18
N LYS A 210 25.04 -4.75 6.68
CA LYS A 210 25.66 -3.58 7.31
C LYS A 210 24.81 -2.98 8.43
N LEU A 211 23.50 -3.27 8.47
CA LEU A 211 22.64 -2.84 9.58
C LEU A 211 23.03 -3.54 10.89
N GLY A 212 23.32 -4.85 10.82
CA GLY A 212 23.69 -5.64 12.01
C GLY A 212 25.04 -5.26 12.63
N THR A 213 26.02 -4.84 11.80
CA THR A 213 27.33 -4.40 12.30
C THR A 213 27.28 -3.03 12.96
N ALA A 214 26.44 -2.12 12.47
CA ALA A 214 26.17 -0.83 13.12
C ALA A 214 25.51 -1.04 14.49
N PHE A 215 24.55 -1.97 14.59
CA PHE A 215 23.89 -2.30 15.85
C PHE A 215 24.85 -2.97 16.86
N ARG A 216 25.74 -3.85 16.40
CA ARG A 216 26.79 -4.44 17.25
C ARG A 216 27.80 -3.42 17.77
N ARG A 217 28.25 -2.48 16.93
CA ARG A 217 29.14 -1.37 17.36
C ARG A 217 28.49 -0.46 18.38
N PHE A 218 27.19 -0.22 18.25
CA PHE A 218 26.41 0.57 19.19
C PHE A 218 26.36 -0.10 20.58
N ARG A 219 26.21 -1.43 20.61
CA ARG A 219 26.19 -2.21 21.86
C ARG A 219 27.55 -2.40 22.52
N SER A 220 28.65 -2.22 21.77
CA SER A 220 30.03 -2.36 22.29
C SER A 220 30.68 -1.03 22.70
N GLY A 221 29.98 0.10 22.57
CA GLY A 221 30.47 1.43 22.92
C GLY A 221 30.04 1.93 24.31
N GLU A 222 29.48 1.07 25.16
CA GLU A 222 29.01 1.38 26.52
C GLU A 222 29.96 0.88 27.63
N THR A 223 31.27 0.76 27.37
CA THR A 223 32.28 0.49 28.42
C THR A 223 33.27 1.62 28.53
#